data_AF-A0A522B582-F1
#
_entry.id   AF-A0A522B582-F1
#
_cell.length_a   1.000
_cell.length_b   1.000
_cell.length_c   1.000
_cell.angle_alpha   90.00
_cell.angle_beta   90.00
_cell.angle_gamma   90.00
#
_symmetry.space_group_name_H-M   'P 1'
#
loop_
_entity.id
_entity.type
_entity.pdbx_description
1 polymer ?
#
loop_
_entity_poly.entity_id
_entity_poly.type
_entity_poly.pdbx_seq_one_letter_code
_entity_poly.pdbx_strand_id
1 'polypeptide(L)'
;MSTSCSGGPSGATLPPMRRALVLTLRVTAVLALVVAVWTAVAMVTVRDELARARDALEAARDASSTADAQVRLTDAESELRVATGRLDQPGPAVAARLPVVGRTVAAVRRTATAALSVTEGGRRVLSAVDGGGPLLADGRVDTERLLAVQQELERAAARTEGPVAALLDQPLGLVPGLVADPVRGAQRELDGMPDDLASAAAGLRGVRDVLGAERAQTLLILLENNAELRGTGGIVTVFARATVRDGELDVRAFEDVEDVADSPSQARTVPAPADYRALYGRFKADTTLWRNTNMAADVPTSSRVLAEVAARTTGVRPDAILWLDVPAIAAVLRATGPATLPDGGELGAEDVIPRLLSTAYAEVPDTDEGQGRRQIGRA
;
A
#
# COMPACT_ATOMS: atom_id res chain seq x y z
N MET A 1 -13.81 101.61 -42.31
CA MET A 1 -13.27 100.66 -43.31
C MET A 1 -11.86 100.30 -42.85
N SER A 2 -11.41 99.07 -42.62
CA SER A 2 -11.96 97.72 -42.61
C SER A 2 -10.92 96.80 -41.94
N THR A 3 -11.38 95.75 -41.23
CA THR A 3 -10.80 94.38 -41.07
C THR A 3 -9.33 94.21 -40.63
N SER A 4 -9.05 93.61 -39.45
CA SER A 4 -9.05 92.17 -39.09
C SER A 4 -7.68 91.49 -39.28
N CYS A 5 -7.13 90.87 -38.22
CA CYS A 5 -6.82 89.43 -38.20
C CYS A 5 -6.23 89.01 -36.85
N SER A 6 -6.93 88.08 -36.18
CA SER A 6 -6.49 87.30 -35.04
C SER A 6 -5.81 86.00 -35.53
N GLY A 7 -4.60 85.71 -35.03
CA GLY A 7 -3.92 84.43 -35.25
C GLY A 7 -3.96 83.57 -33.99
N GLY A 8 -4.72 82.48 -34.02
CA GLY A 8 -4.72 81.45 -32.98
C GLY A 8 -3.63 80.39 -33.23
N PRO A 9 -3.03 79.78 -32.18
CA PRO A 9 -1.93 78.84 -32.34
C PRO A 9 -2.41 77.46 -32.84
N SER A 10 -1.73 76.96 -33.87
CA SER A 10 -1.97 75.67 -34.51
C SER A 10 -1.59 74.50 -33.56
N GLY A 11 -2.59 73.66 -33.24
CA GLY A 11 -2.36 72.40 -32.53
C GLY A 11 -1.58 71.40 -33.38
N ALA A 12 -0.36 71.06 -32.92
CA ALA A 12 0.48 70.06 -33.55
C ALA A 12 -0.17 68.67 -33.49
N THR A 13 -0.61 68.15 -34.63
CA THR A 13 -1.13 66.79 -34.78
C THR A 13 0.04 65.81 -34.92
N LEU A 14 0.19 64.91 -33.94
CA LEU A 14 1.18 63.81 -34.00
C LEU A 14 1.01 62.96 -35.29
N PRO A 15 2.10 62.49 -35.92
CA PRO A 15 2.06 61.72 -37.17
C PRO A 15 1.27 60.40 -37.03
N PRO A 16 0.57 59.93 -38.09
CA PRO A 16 -0.39 58.82 -38.04
C PRO A 16 0.21 57.51 -37.52
N MET A 17 1.50 57.25 -37.77
CA MET A 17 2.21 56.06 -37.27
C MET A 17 2.36 56.04 -35.74
N ARG A 18 2.53 57.21 -35.09
CA ARG A 18 2.61 57.29 -33.62
C ARG A 18 1.24 57.07 -32.97
N ARG A 19 0.15 57.52 -33.61
CA ARG A 19 -1.21 57.27 -33.14
C ARG A 19 -1.59 55.80 -33.23
N ALA A 20 -1.25 55.12 -34.33
CA ALA A 20 -1.46 53.69 -34.48
C ALA A 20 -0.68 52.88 -33.43
N LEU A 21 0.62 53.17 -33.25
CA LEU A 21 1.47 52.50 -32.25
C LEU A 21 0.93 52.68 -30.82
N VAL A 22 0.54 53.90 -30.44
CA VAL A 22 -0.04 54.18 -29.11
C VAL A 22 -1.37 53.47 -28.92
N LEU A 23 -2.21 53.38 -29.96
CA LEU A 23 -3.47 52.65 -29.90
C LEU A 23 -3.22 51.14 -29.74
N THR A 24 -2.32 50.55 -30.51
CA THR A 24 -1.95 49.14 -30.39
C THR A 24 -1.41 48.83 -28.99
N LEU A 25 -0.49 49.66 -28.48
CA LEU A 25 0.07 49.48 -27.14
C LEU A 25 -1.01 49.56 -26.04
N ARG A 26 -1.97 50.48 -26.16
CA ARG A 26 -3.10 50.61 -25.22
C ARG A 26 -4.02 49.39 -25.28
N VAL A 27 -4.37 48.91 -26.48
CA VAL A 27 -5.20 47.70 -26.64
C VAL A 27 -4.50 46.47 -26.07
N THR A 28 -3.21 46.29 -26.34
CA THR A 28 -2.42 45.19 -25.77
C THR A 28 -2.34 45.29 -24.24
N ALA A 29 -2.15 46.49 -23.68
CA ALA A 29 -2.11 46.69 -22.24
C ALA A 29 -3.46 46.39 -21.57
N VAL A 30 -4.58 46.79 -22.16
CA VAL A 30 -5.92 46.47 -21.66
C VAL A 30 -6.18 44.96 -21.73
N LEU A 31 -5.81 44.30 -22.82
CA LEU A 31 -5.95 42.84 -22.94
C LEU A 31 -5.09 42.11 -21.90
N ALA A 32 -3.86 42.56 -21.67
CA ALA A 32 -2.99 42.02 -20.64
C ALA A 32 -3.58 42.20 -19.24
N LEU A 33 -4.19 43.36 -18.95
CA LEU A 33 -4.87 43.63 -17.68
C LEU A 33 -6.09 42.72 -17.50
N VAL A 34 -6.91 42.50 -18.54
CA VAL A 34 -8.05 41.59 -18.49
C VAL A 34 -7.59 40.16 -18.20
N VAL A 35 -6.54 39.68 -18.89
CA VAL A 35 -5.95 38.36 -18.62
C VAL A 35 -5.39 38.29 -17.20
N ALA A 36 -4.74 39.35 -16.72
CA ALA A 36 -4.19 39.41 -15.36
C ALA A 36 -5.29 39.39 -14.28
N VAL A 37 -6.35 40.18 -14.43
CA VAL A 37 -7.49 40.22 -13.50
C VAL A 37 -8.25 38.90 -13.52
N TRP A 38 -8.54 38.33 -14.70
CA TRP A 38 -9.17 37.01 -14.81
C TRP A 38 -8.31 35.94 -14.14
N THR A 39 -6.99 35.95 -14.40
CA THR A 39 -6.07 35.02 -13.74
C THR A 39 -6.05 35.23 -12.22
N ALA A 40 -6.06 36.47 -11.72
CA ALA A 40 -6.08 36.75 -10.29
C ALA A 40 -7.36 36.23 -9.62
N VAL A 41 -8.53 36.46 -10.22
CA VAL A 41 -9.82 35.93 -9.72
C VAL A 41 -9.80 34.41 -9.74
N ALA A 42 -9.33 33.80 -10.83
CA ALA A 42 -9.20 32.35 -10.93
C ALA A 42 -8.29 31.79 -9.81
N MET A 43 -7.12 32.38 -9.59
CA MET A 43 -6.16 31.93 -8.59
C MET A 43 -6.67 32.05 -7.15
N VAL A 44 -7.44 33.09 -6.81
CA VAL A 44 -8.06 33.21 -5.48
C VAL A 44 -9.09 32.11 -5.27
N THR A 45 -9.98 31.88 -6.23
CA THR A 45 -10.96 30.79 -6.12
C THR A 45 -10.28 29.44 -6.02
N VAL A 46 -9.31 29.16 -6.90
CA VAL A 46 -8.54 27.91 -6.93
C VAL A 46 -7.87 27.63 -5.59
N ARG A 47 -7.39 28.66 -4.89
CA ARG A 47 -6.83 28.50 -3.54
C ARG A 47 -7.86 27.92 -2.57
N ASP A 48 -9.07 28.45 -2.57
CA ASP A 48 -10.14 28.01 -1.67
C ASP A 48 -10.65 26.61 -2.05
N GLU A 49 -10.73 26.29 -3.34
CA GLU A 49 -11.04 24.94 -3.81
C GLU A 49 -9.94 23.94 -3.41
N LEU A 50 -8.66 24.28 -3.57
CA LEU A 50 -7.55 23.41 -3.16
C LEU A 50 -7.46 23.23 -1.64
N ALA A 51 -7.81 24.25 -0.85
CA ALA A 51 -7.92 24.13 0.59
C ALA A 51 -9.03 23.15 0.99
N ARG A 52 -10.23 23.30 0.42
CA ARG A 52 -11.35 22.36 0.65
C ARG A 52 -11.02 20.94 0.21
N ALA A 53 -10.36 20.79 -0.95
CA ALA A 53 -9.90 19.49 -1.41
C ALA A 53 -8.91 18.85 -0.43
N ARG A 54 -7.96 19.63 0.09
CA ARG A 54 -7.01 19.15 1.10
C ARG A 54 -7.71 18.73 2.39
N ASP A 55 -8.63 19.54 2.90
CA ASP A 55 -9.38 19.23 4.13
C ASP A 55 -10.20 17.93 3.93
N ALA A 56 -10.79 17.74 2.75
CA ALA A 56 -11.49 16.52 2.39
C ALA A 56 -10.56 15.31 2.27
N LEU A 57 -9.34 15.47 1.75
CA LEU A 57 -8.33 14.40 1.71
C LEU A 57 -7.82 14.02 3.10
N GLU A 58 -7.58 15.01 3.98
CA GLU A 58 -7.23 14.76 5.38
C GLU A 58 -8.37 14.02 6.10
N ALA A 59 -9.62 14.44 5.90
CA ALA A 59 -10.78 13.73 6.44
C ALA A 59 -10.96 12.31 5.85
N ALA A 60 -10.62 12.09 4.58
CA ALA A 60 -10.65 10.76 3.97
C ALA A 60 -9.61 9.82 4.60
N ARG A 61 -8.44 10.35 4.96
CA ARG A 61 -7.38 9.60 5.63
C ARG A 61 -7.75 9.21 7.06
N ASP A 62 -8.43 10.11 7.78
CA ASP A 62 -8.85 9.91 9.17
C ASP A 62 -10.22 9.20 9.29
N ALA A 63 -10.83 8.82 8.15
CA ALA A 63 -12.12 8.17 8.12
C ALA A 63 -12.10 6.80 8.82
N SER A 64 -13.16 6.51 9.58
CA SER A 64 -13.29 5.27 10.36
C SER A 64 -13.84 4.08 9.55
N SER A 65 -14.27 4.33 8.30
CA SER A 65 -14.79 3.29 7.41
C SER A 65 -14.47 3.60 5.95
N THR A 66 -14.48 2.57 5.10
CA THR A 66 -14.32 2.68 3.65
C THR A 66 -15.38 3.56 3.01
N ALA A 67 -16.64 3.46 3.48
CA ALA A 67 -17.76 4.25 2.99
C ALA A 67 -17.59 5.75 3.26
N ASP A 68 -17.18 6.14 4.48
CA ASP A 68 -16.90 7.54 4.81
C ASP A 68 -15.71 8.06 4.00
N ALA A 69 -14.62 7.30 3.92
CA ALA A 69 -13.46 7.65 3.09
C ALA A 69 -13.87 7.89 1.63
N GLN A 70 -14.75 7.06 1.06
CA GLN A 70 -15.22 7.20 -0.32
C GLN A 70 -16.05 8.47 -0.54
N VAL A 71 -16.88 8.87 0.42
CA VAL A 71 -17.61 10.15 0.36
C VAL A 71 -16.62 11.31 0.36
N ARG A 72 -15.65 11.32 1.27
CA ARG A 72 -14.63 12.38 1.37
C ARG A 72 -13.76 12.49 0.13
N LEU A 73 -13.35 11.36 -0.46
CA LEU A 73 -12.63 11.36 -1.73
C LEU A 73 -13.47 11.90 -2.89
N THR A 74 -14.79 11.66 -2.87
CA THR A 74 -15.70 12.21 -3.88
C THR A 74 -15.78 13.74 -3.77
N ASP A 75 -15.85 14.27 -2.55
CA ASP A 75 -15.81 15.71 -2.29
C ASP A 75 -14.47 16.32 -2.77
N ALA A 76 -13.35 15.71 -2.39
CA ALA A 76 -12.02 16.14 -2.82
C ALA A 76 -11.87 16.13 -4.35
N GLU A 77 -12.33 15.06 -5.02
CA GLU A 77 -12.30 14.91 -6.46
C GLU A 77 -13.12 16.01 -7.16
N SER A 78 -14.29 16.34 -6.63
CA SER A 78 -15.13 17.43 -7.12
C SER A 78 -14.40 18.78 -7.05
N GLU A 79 -13.83 19.13 -5.88
CA GLU A 79 -13.11 20.38 -5.68
C GLU A 79 -11.86 20.48 -6.58
N LEU A 80 -11.12 19.39 -6.73
CA LEU A 80 -9.95 19.31 -7.61
C LEU A 80 -10.32 19.44 -9.09
N ARG A 81 -11.46 18.89 -9.54
CA ARG A 81 -11.97 19.09 -10.90
C ARG A 81 -12.36 20.54 -11.16
N VAL A 82 -13.00 21.19 -10.19
CA VAL A 82 -13.33 22.61 -10.31
C VAL A 82 -12.05 23.45 -10.40
N ALA A 83 -11.06 23.18 -9.54
CA ALA A 83 -9.79 23.88 -9.55
C ALA A 83 -9.02 23.70 -10.87
N THR A 84 -8.86 22.46 -11.34
CA THR A 84 -8.19 22.16 -12.61
C THR A 84 -8.92 22.78 -13.81
N GLY A 85 -10.26 22.65 -13.88
CA GLY A 85 -11.07 23.26 -14.93
C GLY A 85 -10.96 24.78 -14.99
N ARG A 86 -10.81 25.46 -13.84
CA ARG A 86 -10.56 26.92 -13.79
C ARG A 86 -9.16 27.28 -14.30
N LEU A 87 -8.14 26.47 -13.99
CA LEU A 87 -6.76 26.69 -14.43
C LEU A 87 -6.54 26.43 -15.93
N ASP A 88 -7.44 25.66 -16.55
CA ASP A 88 -7.43 25.40 -17.99
C ASP A 88 -8.20 26.43 -18.81
N GLN A 89 -8.88 27.39 -18.17
CA GLN A 89 -9.54 28.50 -18.87
C GLN A 89 -8.53 29.37 -19.64
N PRO A 90 -8.96 30.06 -20.72
CA PRO A 90 -8.04 30.81 -21.59
C PRO A 90 -7.17 31.84 -20.86
N GLY A 91 -7.69 32.51 -19.83
CA GLY A 91 -6.93 33.50 -19.04
C GLY A 91 -5.71 32.88 -18.36
N PRO A 92 -5.90 31.97 -17.37
CA PRO A 92 -4.80 31.26 -16.72
C PRO A 92 -3.90 30.49 -17.70
N ALA A 93 -4.46 29.86 -18.74
CA ALA A 93 -3.69 29.14 -19.75
C ALA A 93 -2.74 30.06 -20.55
N VAL A 94 -3.14 31.31 -20.81
CA VAL A 94 -2.26 32.32 -21.42
C VAL A 94 -1.24 32.83 -20.39
N ALA A 95 -1.66 33.11 -19.15
CA ALA A 95 -0.77 33.55 -18.08
C ALA A 95 0.33 32.53 -17.75
N ALA A 96 0.03 31.24 -17.86
CA ALA A 96 0.98 30.13 -17.69
C ALA A 96 2.17 30.18 -18.67
N ARG A 97 2.07 30.91 -19.79
CA ARG A 97 3.15 31.07 -20.78
C ARG A 97 4.11 32.22 -20.46
N LEU A 98 3.82 33.04 -19.45
CA LEU A 98 4.65 34.19 -19.09
C LEU A 98 5.85 33.76 -18.21
N PRO A 99 7.07 34.29 -18.43
CA PRO A 99 8.28 33.79 -17.74
C PRO A 99 8.26 33.89 -16.21
N VAL A 100 7.57 34.89 -15.66
CA VAL A 100 7.51 35.14 -14.20
C VAL A 100 6.20 34.63 -13.62
N VAL A 101 5.07 35.17 -14.09
CA VAL A 101 3.73 34.80 -13.59
C VAL A 101 3.37 33.35 -13.92
N GLY A 102 3.81 32.86 -15.07
CA GLY A 102 3.44 31.53 -15.55
C GLY A 102 4.01 30.39 -14.72
N ARG A 103 5.12 30.60 -14.00
CA ARG A 103 5.67 29.58 -13.09
C ARG A 103 4.72 29.30 -11.92
N THR A 104 4.10 30.33 -11.36
CA THR A 104 3.14 30.18 -10.25
C THR A 104 1.89 29.45 -10.72
N VAL A 105 1.34 29.84 -11.88
CA VAL A 105 0.15 29.17 -12.45
C VAL A 105 0.46 27.72 -12.82
N ALA A 106 1.64 27.45 -13.41
CA ALA A 106 2.07 26.09 -13.74
C ALA A 106 2.26 25.22 -12.50
N ALA A 107 2.84 25.78 -11.42
CA ALA A 107 3.01 25.05 -10.16
C ALA A 107 1.67 24.63 -9.57
N VAL A 108 0.73 25.57 -9.43
CA VAL A 108 -0.62 25.28 -8.90
C VAL A 108 -1.36 24.27 -9.79
N ARG A 109 -1.28 24.42 -11.11
CA ARG A 109 -1.91 23.47 -12.05
C ARG A 109 -1.35 22.07 -11.92
N ARG A 110 -0.02 21.90 -11.90
CA ARG A 110 0.60 20.57 -11.75
C ARG A 110 0.26 19.93 -10.42
N THR A 111 0.22 20.71 -9.33
CA THR A 111 -0.23 20.22 -8.03
C THR A 111 -1.68 19.75 -8.06
N ALA A 112 -2.59 20.56 -8.62
CA ALA A 112 -4.00 20.20 -8.72
C ALA A 112 -4.23 18.95 -9.60
N THR A 113 -3.52 18.84 -10.73
CA THR A 113 -3.61 17.66 -11.62
C THR A 113 -3.05 16.40 -10.96
N ALA A 114 -1.91 16.49 -10.28
CA ALA A 114 -1.34 15.36 -9.55
C ALA A 114 -2.27 14.89 -8.42
N ALA A 115 -2.74 15.81 -7.58
CA ALA A 115 -3.70 15.51 -6.53
C ALA A 115 -4.98 14.88 -7.09
N LEU A 116 -5.54 15.41 -8.18
CA LEU A 116 -6.73 14.83 -8.82
C LEU A 116 -6.49 13.39 -9.28
N SER A 117 -5.34 13.10 -9.90
CA SER A 117 -5.03 11.75 -10.39
C SER A 117 -4.96 10.72 -9.26
N VAL A 118 -4.37 11.10 -8.12
CA VAL A 118 -4.29 10.25 -6.92
C VAL A 118 -5.66 10.05 -6.29
N THR A 119 -6.44 11.11 -6.13
CA THR A 119 -7.79 11.05 -5.55
C THR A 119 -8.71 10.15 -6.38
N GLU A 120 -8.69 10.29 -7.71
CA GLU A 120 -9.46 9.43 -8.60
C GLU A 120 -9.01 7.96 -8.53
N GLY A 121 -7.70 7.72 -8.40
CA GLY A 121 -7.15 6.39 -8.19
C GLY A 121 -7.65 5.75 -6.89
N GLY A 122 -7.48 6.47 -5.77
CA GLY A 122 -7.91 6.02 -4.45
C GLY A 122 -9.41 5.73 -4.39
N ARG A 123 -10.25 6.59 -4.98
CA ARG A 123 -11.71 6.38 -4.99
C ARG A 123 -12.10 5.12 -5.77
N ARG A 124 -11.48 4.86 -6.92
CA ARG A 124 -11.76 3.65 -7.71
C ARG A 124 -11.31 2.40 -6.98
N VAL A 125 -10.14 2.42 -6.34
CA VAL A 125 -9.64 1.31 -5.50
C VAL A 125 -10.61 1.03 -4.35
N LEU A 126 -11.02 2.05 -3.59
CA LEU A 126 -11.99 1.87 -2.50
C LEU A 126 -13.33 1.32 -2.99
N SER A 127 -13.82 1.80 -4.14
CA SER A 127 -15.07 1.27 -4.71
C SER A 127 -14.97 -0.19 -5.13
N ALA A 128 -13.78 -0.66 -5.53
CA ALA A 128 -13.54 -2.07 -5.86
C ALA A 128 -13.47 -2.95 -4.59
N VAL A 129 -12.98 -2.39 -3.47
CA VAL A 129 -12.99 -3.07 -2.16
C VAL A 129 -14.41 -3.23 -1.63
N ASP A 130 -15.22 -2.17 -1.71
CA ASP A 130 -16.56 -2.08 -1.11
C ASP A 130 -17.68 -2.73 -1.98
N GLY A 131 -17.32 -3.57 -2.95
CA GLY A 131 -18.21 -4.12 -3.99
C GLY A 131 -19.36 -5.04 -3.54
N GLY A 132 -19.97 -4.84 -2.37
CA GLY A 132 -21.26 -5.44 -1.99
C GLY A 132 -21.24 -6.51 -0.90
N GLY A 133 -20.20 -6.56 -0.06
CA GLY A 133 -20.13 -7.51 1.07
C GLY A 133 -18.71 -7.72 1.61
N PRO A 134 -18.51 -8.58 2.62
CA PRO A 134 -17.18 -8.87 3.15
C PRO A 134 -16.32 -9.61 2.12
N LEU A 135 -15.00 -9.39 2.13
CA LEU A 135 -14.02 -10.09 1.28
C LEU A 135 -13.87 -11.58 1.64
N LEU A 136 -14.25 -11.95 2.85
CA LEU A 136 -14.28 -13.32 3.37
C LEU A 136 -15.71 -13.62 3.81
N ALA A 137 -16.34 -14.59 3.17
CA ALA A 137 -17.65 -15.10 3.53
C ALA A 137 -17.63 -16.62 3.48
N ASP A 138 -18.26 -17.28 4.47
CA ASP A 138 -18.38 -18.74 4.53
C ASP A 138 -17.04 -19.50 4.38
N GLY A 139 -15.95 -18.93 4.93
CA GLY A 139 -14.61 -19.54 4.86
C GLY A 139 -13.89 -19.39 3.51
N ARG A 140 -14.46 -18.62 2.57
CA ARG A 140 -13.90 -18.38 1.24
C ARG A 140 -13.59 -16.91 0.99
N VAL A 141 -12.39 -16.64 0.47
CA VAL A 141 -11.96 -15.30 0.05
C VAL A 141 -12.42 -15.00 -1.38
N ASP A 142 -13.00 -13.83 -1.62
CA ASP A 142 -13.46 -13.36 -2.94
C ASP A 142 -12.27 -12.98 -3.85
N THR A 143 -11.70 -13.97 -4.55
CA THR A 143 -10.50 -13.79 -5.38
C THR A 143 -10.74 -12.93 -6.62
N GLU A 144 -11.98 -12.87 -7.12
CA GLU A 144 -12.40 -12.02 -8.24
C GLU A 144 -12.44 -10.55 -7.82
N ARG A 145 -12.94 -10.24 -6.62
CA ARG A 145 -12.89 -8.87 -6.10
C ARG A 145 -11.46 -8.43 -5.83
N LEU A 146 -10.61 -9.32 -5.31
CA LEU A 146 -9.18 -9.02 -5.19
C LEU A 146 -8.54 -8.75 -6.56
N LEU A 147 -8.98 -9.42 -7.65
CA LEU A 147 -8.51 -9.10 -9.00
C LEU A 147 -8.94 -7.70 -9.42
N ALA A 148 -10.19 -7.32 -9.16
CA ALA A 148 -10.69 -5.98 -9.48
C ALA A 148 -9.89 -4.89 -8.75
N VAL A 149 -9.62 -5.10 -7.45
CA VAL A 149 -8.79 -4.19 -6.65
C VAL A 149 -7.36 -4.12 -7.19
N GLN A 150 -6.75 -5.26 -7.52
CA GLN A 150 -5.40 -5.31 -8.11
C GLN A 150 -5.34 -4.49 -9.41
N GLN A 151 -6.30 -4.68 -10.31
CA GLN A 151 -6.33 -3.95 -11.57
C GLN A 151 -6.57 -2.45 -11.37
N GLU A 152 -7.38 -2.03 -10.41
CA GLU A 152 -7.54 -0.61 -10.11
C GLU A 152 -6.27 0.01 -9.51
N LEU A 153 -5.52 -0.73 -8.69
CA LEU A 153 -4.20 -0.29 -8.20
C LEU A 153 -3.21 -0.12 -9.36
N GLU A 154 -3.12 -1.07 -10.29
CA GLU A 154 -2.26 -0.97 -11.48
C GLU A 154 -2.64 0.24 -12.35
N ARG A 155 -3.95 0.43 -12.59
CA ARG A 155 -4.45 1.59 -13.34
C ARG A 155 -4.24 2.90 -12.60
N ALA A 156 -4.29 2.92 -11.27
CA ALA A 156 -4.03 4.10 -10.46
C ALA A 156 -2.55 4.48 -10.51
N ALA A 157 -1.64 3.51 -10.40
CA ALA A 157 -0.20 3.73 -10.55
C ALA A 157 0.13 4.36 -11.91
N ALA A 158 -0.31 3.72 -13.00
CA ALA A 158 -0.03 4.19 -14.37
C ALA A 158 -0.63 5.58 -14.68
N ARG A 159 -1.82 5.90 -14.14
CA ARG A 159 -2.47 7.21 -14.35
C ARG A 159 -1.85 8.32 -13.51
N THR A 160 -1.20 7.99 -12.40
CA THR A 160 -0.61 8.94 -11.45
C THR A 160 0.84 9.28 -11.80
N GLU A 161 1.57 8.35 -12.43
CA GLU A 161 2.99 8.49 -12.77
C GLU A 161 3.31 9.81 -13.50
N GLY A 162 2.62 10.08 -14.62
CA GLY A 162 2.86 11.30 -15.42
C GLY A 162 2.57 12.61 -14.66
N PRO A 163 1.38 12.77 -14.05
CA PRO A 163 1.04 13.95 -13.25
C PRO A 163 1.99 14.20 -12.07
N VAL A 164 2.37 13.14 -11.33
CA VAL A 164 3.29 13.27 -10.19
C VAL A 164 4.70 13.61 -10.66
N ALA A 165 5.22 12.94 -11.68
CA ALA A 165 6.53 13.28 -12.25
C ALA A 165 6.58 14.75 -12.70
N ALA A 166 5.53 15.24 -13.37
CA ALA A 166 5.45 16.64 -13.78
C ALA A 166 5.47 17.60 -12.57
N LEU A 167 4.79 17.26 -11.47
CA LEU A 167 4.83 18.03 -10.22
C LEU A 167 6.22 18.03 -9.59
N LEU A 168 6.90 16.88 -9.52
CA LEU A 168 8.25 16.76 -8.96
C LEU A 168 9.28 17.57 -9.77
N ASP A 169 9.16 17.58 -11.09
CA ASP A 169 10.00 18.36 -12.01
C ASP A 169 9.72 19.87 -12.00
N GLN A 170 8.74 20.35 -11.23
CA GLN A 170 8.36 21.77 -11.23
C GLN A 170 9.42 22.64 -10.51
N PRO A 171 10.09 23.58 -11.20
CA PRO A 171 11.05 24.47 -10.57
C PRO A 171 10.35 25.55 -9.74
N LEU A 172 10.80 25.76 -8.50
CA LEU A 172 10.20 26.69 -7.54
C LEU A 172 10.99 27.97 -7.29
N GLY A 173 12.19 28.12 -7.87
CA GLY A 173 13.13 29.21 -7.51
C GLY A 173 12.62 30.64 -7.70
N LEU A 174 11.63 30.87 -8.57
CA LEU A 174 11.00 32.17 -8.82
C LEU A 174 9.49 32.16 -8.53
N VAL A 175 9.01 31.14 -7.83
CA VAL A 175 7.63 31.05 -7.35
C VAL A 175 7.59 31.68 -5.94
N PRO A 176 6.65 32.58 -5.63
CA PRO A 176 6.52 33.17 -4.30
C PRO A 176 6.36 32.09 -3.21
N GLY A 177 6.96 32.31 -2.03
CA GLY A 177 6.93 31.36 -0.90
C GLY A 177 5.54 30.86 -0.54
N LEU A 178 4.53 31.75 -0.58
CA LEU A 178 3.12 31.42 -0.33
C LEU A 178 2.57 30.28 -1.23
N VAL A 179 3.13 30.08 -2.42
CA VAL A 179 2.77 28.99 -3.33
C VAL A 179 3.85 27.91 -3.34
N ALA A 180 5.12 28.28 -3.27
CA ALA A 180 6.22 27.32 -3.29
C ALA A 180 6.19 26.38 -2.08
N ASP A 181 5.86 26.85 -0.88
CA ASP A 181 5.86 26.03 0.33
C ASP A 181 4.77 24.93 0.30
N PRO A 182 3.49 25.23 -0.02
CA PRO A 182 2.48 24.19 -0.24
C PRO A 182 2.85 23.21 -1.36
N VAL A 183 3.44 23.70 -2.46
CA VAL A 183 3.86 22.83 -3.57
C VAL A 183 4.96 21.86 -3.13
N ARG A 184 5.94 22.31 -2.31
CA ARG A 184 6.95 21.40 -1.72
C ARG A 184 6.33 20.41 -0.73
N GLY A 185 5.24 20.78 -0.06
CA GLY A 185 4.44 19.85 0.73
C GLY A 185 3.88 18.73 -0.13
N ALA A 186 3.14 19.10 -1.18
CA ALA A 186 2.55 18.15 -2.12
C ALA A 186 3.60 17.29 -2.85
N GLN A 187 4.75 17.87 -3.23
CA GLN A 187 5.87 17.11 -3.80
C GLN A 187 6.32 16.01 -2.84
N ARG A 188 6.54 16.31 -1.55
CA ARG A 188 6.97 15.31 -0.56
C ARG A 188 5.90 14.25 -0.26
N GLU A 189 4.63 14.62 -0.30
CA GLU A 189 3.52 13.70 0.00
C GLU A 189 3.21 12.77 -1.17
N LEU A 190 3.40 13.22 -2.40
CA LEU A 190 3.10 12.45 -3.60
C LEU A 190 4.34 11.75 -4.20
N ASP A 191 5.53 12.07 -3.71
CA ASP A 191 6.76 11.37 -4.07
C ASP A 191 6.65 9.89 -3.69
N GLY A 192 6.97 8.98 -4.61
CA GLY A 192 6.84 7.53 -4.42
C GLY A 192 5.41 6.96 -4.52
N MET A 193 4.34 7.78 -4.50
CA MET A 193 2.96 7.27 -4.54
C MET A 193 2.67 6.33 -5.74
N PRO A 194 3.13 6.59 -6.99
CA PRO A 194 2.96 5.63 -8.09
C PRO A 194 3.62 4.28 -7.84
N ASP A 195 4.82 4.27 -7.24
CA ASP A 195 5.58 3.05 -6.94
C ASP A 195 4.94 2.28 -5.79
N ASP A 196 4.41 2.98 -4.79
CA ASP A 196 3.65 2.37 -3.69
C ASP A 196 2.38 1.69 -4.21
N LEU A 197 1.63 2.33 -5.11
CA LEU A 197 0.45 1.75 -5.75
C LEU A 197 0.82 0.52 -6.61
N ALA A 198 1.90 0.60 -7.37
CA ALA A 198 2.40 -0.54 -8.16
C ALA A 198 2.86 -1.70 -7.26
N SER A 199 3.52 -1.39 -6.15
CA SER A 199 3.96 -2.37 -5.14
C SER A 199 2.77 -3.02 -4.45
N ALA A 200 1.72 -2.26 -4.11
CA ALA A 200 0.48 -2.78 -3.57
C ALA A 200 -0.23 -3.73 -4.55
N ALA A 201 -0.28 -3.38 -5.84
CA ALA A 201 -0.80 -4.27 -6.88
C ALA A 201 0.01 -5.57 -6.99
N ALA A 202 1.35 -5.48 -6.99
CA ALA A 202 2.22 -6.65 -7.04
C ALA A 202 2.07 -7.54 -5.79
N GLY A 203 1.96 -6.94 -4.61
CA GLY A 203 1.69 -7.66 -3.36
C GLY A 203 0.34 -8.39 -3.40
N LEU A 204 -0.71 -7.71 -3.87
CA LEU A 204 -2.03 -8.31 -4.00
C LEU A 204 -2.06 -9.44 -5.02
N ARG A 205 -1.29 -9.34 -6.11
CA ARG A 205 -1.10 -10.46 -7.04
C ARG A 205 -0.51 -11.68 -6.33
N GLY A 206 0.55 -11.50 -5.54
CA GLY A 206 1.14 -12.58 -4.75
C GLY A 206 0.16 -13.20 -3.74
N VAL A 207 -0.67 -12.38 -3.08
CA VAL A 207 -1.73 -12.88 -2.19
C VAL A 207 -2.75 -13.71 -2.96
N ARG A 208 -3.22 -13.24 -4.12
CA ARG A 208 -4.16 -13.98 -4.98
C ARG A 208 -3.57 -15.30 -5.48
N ASP A 209 -2.28 -15.31 -5.81
CA ASP A 209 -1.57 -16.52 -6.23
C ASP A 209 -1.60 -17.57 -5.11
N VAL A 210 -1.26 -17.18 -3.87
CA VAL A 210 -1.32 -18.06 -2.68
C VAL A 210 -2.76 -18.51 -2.38
N LEU A 211 -3.75 -17.65 -2.62
CA LEU A 211 -5.17 -17.97 -2.51
C LEU A 211 -5.69 -18.85 -3.65
N GLY A 212 -4.80 -19.31 -4.53
CA GLY A 212 -5.14 -20.23 -5.61
C GLY A 212 -6.15 -19.68 -6.61
N ALA A 213 -6.08 -18.37 -6.89
CA ALA A 213 -6.99 -17.70 -7.82
C ALA A 213 -6.88 -18.25 -9.26
N GLU A 214 -5.67 -18.61 -9.71
CA GLU A 214 -5.45 -19.14 -11.07
C GLU A 214 -5.31 -20.66 -11.09
N ARG A 215 -4.70 -21.24 -10.07
CA ARG A 215 -4.50 -22.69 -9.90
C ARG A 215 -4.57 -23.07 -8.43
N ALA A 216 -4.91 -24.32 -8.15
CA ALA A 216 -4.79 -24.84 -6.80
C ALA A 216 -3.34 -24.73 -6.30
N GLN A 217 -3.18 -24.31 -5.04
CA GLN A 217 -1.90 -24.21 -4.34
C GLN A 217 -1.85 -25.23 -3.22
N THR A 218 -0.69 -25.84 -3.02
CA THR A 218 -0.40 -26.66 -1.85
C THR A 218 0.30 -25.84 -0.79
N LEU A 219 -0.24 -25.80 0.42
CA LEU A 219 0.31 -25.06 1.56
C LEU A 219 0.80 -26.04 2.63
N LEU A 220 1.87 -25.65 3.33
CA LEU A 220 2.20 -26.20 4.65
C LEU A 220 1.93 -25.14 5.70
N ILE A 221 1.03 -25.45 6.63
CA ILE A 221 0.75 -24.63 7.81
C ILE A 221 1.56 -25.21 8.95
N LEU A 222 2.41 -24.39 9.58
CA LEU A 222 3.32 -24.79 10.64
C LEU A 222 2.89 -24.13 11.93
N LEU A 223 2.83 -24.90 13.00
CA LEU A 223 2.59 -24.37 14.34
C LEU A 223 3.90 -24.33 15.10
N GLU A 224 4.28 -23.11 15.48
CA GLU A 224 5.43 -22.83 16.30
C GLU A 224 5.03 -22.75 17.76
N ASN A 225 5.82 -23.43 18.59
CA ASN A 225 5.72 -23.30 20.03
C ASN A 225 6.76 -22.30 20.54
N ASN A 226 6.30 -21.14 21.00
CA ASN A 226 7.16 -20.08 21.54
C ASN A 226 7.87 -20.46 22.86
N ALA A 227 7.50 -21.58 23.53
CA ALA A 227 8.15 -22.05 24.76
C ALA A 227 9.60 -22.54 24.53
N GLU A 228 9.94 -22.95 23.30
CA GLU A 228 11.31 -23.23 22.89
C GLU A 228 11.66 -22.37 21.69
N LEU A 229 12.38 -21.28 21.92
CA LEU A 229 12.68 -20.30 20.89
C LEU A 229 13.62 -20.84 19.82
N ARG A 230 13.32 -20.44 18.58
CA ARG A 230 14.14 -20.59 17.38
C ARG A 230 14.19 -19.26 16.64
N GLY A 231 14.93 -19.19 15.53
CA GLY A 231 15.15 -17.95 14.80
C GLY A 231 13.85 -17.28 14.35
N THR A 232 12.83 -18.07 14.00
CA THR A 232 11.55 -17.58 13.47
C THR A 232 10.48 -17.27 14.52
N GLY A 233 10.70 -17.60 15.81
CA GLY A 233 9.78 -17.26 16.90
C GLY A 233 9.47 -18.40 17.87
N GLY A 234 9.57 -19.66 17.42
CA GLY A 234 9.34 -20.84 18.26
C GLY A 234 9.77 -22.12 17.54
N ILE A 235 9.76 -23.26 18.21
CA ILE A 235 10.09 -24.55 17.58
C ILE A 235 8.89 -25.06 16.78
N VAL A 236 9.12 -25.56 15.56
CA VAL A 236 8.05 -26.22 14.79
C VAL A 236 7.78 -27.58 15.41
N THR A 237 6.56 -27.79 15.89
CA THR A 237 6.17 -29.07 16.53
C THR A 237 5.13 -29.82 15.73
N VAL A 238 4.24 -29.10 15.07
CA VAL A 238 3.09 -29.67 14.36
C VAL A 238 2.94 -28.95 13.02
N PHE A 239 2.51 -29.67 12.00
CA PHE A 239 2.18 -29.10 10.70
C PHE A 239 0.87 -29.65 10.16
N ALA A 240 0.25 -28.92 9.23
CA ALA A 240 -0.85 -29.42 8.41
C ALA A 240 -0.54 -29.16 6.94
N ARG A 241 -0.96 -30.09 6.10
CA ARG A 241 -1.04 -29.90 4.66
C ARG A 241 -2.37 -29.24 4.34
N ALA A 242 -2.35 -28.24 3.47
CA ALA A 242 -3.58 -27.61 3.01
C ALA A 242 -3.56 -27.44 1.49
N THR A 243 -4.74 -27.39 0.89
CA THR A 243 -4.92 -26.99 -0.51
C THR A 243 -5.76 -25.73 -0.53
N VAL A 244 -5.35 -24.72 -1.29
CA VAL A 244 -6.17 -23.54 -1.52
C VAL A 244 -6.53 -23.46 -3.00
N ARG A 245 -7.81 -23.27 -3.30
CA ARG A 245 -8.30 -23.05 -4.65
C ARG A 245 -9.41 -22.04 -4.64
N ASP A 246 -9.29 -21.01 -5.47
CA ASP A 246 -10.33 -20.00 -5.63
C ASP A 246 -10.79 -19.38 -4.30
N GLY A 247 -9.81 -19.12 -3.42
CA GLY A 247 -10.00 -18.54 -2.09
C GLY A 247 -10.55 -19.49 -1.04
N GLU A 248 -10.83 -20.76 -1.37
CA GLU A 248 -11.29 -21.79 -0.43
C GLU A 248 -10.11 -22.62 0.09
N LEU A 249 -9.95 -22.68 1.40
CA LEU A 249 -8.86 -23.38 2.10
C LEU A 249 -9.35 -24.73 2.65
N ASP A 250 -8.82 -25.84 2.12
CA ASP A 250 -9.01 -27.20 2.64
C ASP A 250 -7.78 -27.60 3.47
N VAL A 251 -7.93 -27.62 4.80
CA VAL A 251 -6.87 -28.00 5.75
C VAL A 251 -7.02 -29.47 6.14
N ARG A 252 -5.96 -30.25 5.95
CA ARG A 252 -5.89 -31.65 6.41
C ARG A 252 -5.62 -31.72 7.91
N ALA A 253 -5.70 -32.93 8.47
CA ALA A 253 -5.35 -33.14 9.87
C ALA A 253 -3.93 -32.63 10.16
N PHE A 254 -3.77 -32.03 11.34
CA PHE A 254 -2.46 -31.67 11.86
C PHE A 254 -1.70 -32.94 12.28
N GLU A 255 -0.41 -32.97 12.01
CA GLU A 255 0.51 -34.09 12.22
C GLU A 255 1.71 -33.61 13.06
N ASP A 256 2.24 -34.44 13.96
CA ASP A 256 3.50 -34.13 14.63
C ASP A 256 4.65 -34.23 13.62
N VAL A 257 5.58 -33.29 13.66
CA VAL A 257 6.74 -33.33 12.76
C VAL A 257 7.61 -34.57 12.99
N GLU A 258 7.61 -35.15 14.18
CA GLU A 258 8.37 -36.36 14.51
C GLU A 258 7.81 -37.63 13.85
N ASP A 259 6.51 -37.65 13.52
CA ASP A 259 5.90 -38.81 12.84
C ASP A 259 6.42 -38.97 11.40
N VAL A 260 6.95 -37.89 10.83
CA VAL A 260 7.46 -37.85 9.45
C VAL A 260 8.97 -37.60 9.37
N ALA A 261 9.60 -37.06 10.42
CA ALA A 261 11.03 -36.80 10.42
C ALA A 261 11.87 -38.08 10.39
N ASP A 262 13.06 -38.01 9.79
CA ASP A 262 14.04 -39.09 9.98
C ASP A 262 14.59 -39.04 11.41
N SER A 263 14.95 -40.19 11.98
CA SER A 263 15.64 -40.21 13.27
C SER A 263 17.01 -39.48 13.18
N PRO A 264 17.52 -38.89 14.28
CA PRO A 264 18.79 -38.14 14.25
C PRO A 264 20.00 -38.92 13.73
N SER A 265 19.99 -40.26 13.84
CA SER A 265 21.04 -41.16 13.33
C SER A 265 20.88 -41.46 11.83
N GLN A 266 19.69 -41.26 11.28
CA GLN A 266 19.34 -41.50 9.87
C GLN A 266 19.10 -40.21 9.09
N ALA A 267 19.23 -39.05 9.73
CA ALA A 267 19.00 -37.75 9.14
C ALA A 267 19.81 -37.55 7.85
N ARG A 268 19.12 -37.17 6.78
CA ARG A 268 19.69 -36.96 5.44
C ARG A 268 19.86 -35.47 5.17
N THR A 269 21.01 -35.06 4.66
CA THR A 269 21.26 -33.65 4.28
C THR A 269 20.35 -33.18 3.16
N VAL A 270 19.73 -32.02 3.30
CA VAL A 270 18.92 -31.33 2.28
C VAL A 270 19.67 -30.14 1.66
N PRO A 271 19.30 -29.68 0.45
CA PRO A 271 19.85 -28.45 -0.09
C PRO A 271 19.52 -27.27 0.81
N ALA A 272 20.52 -26.43 1.08
CA ALA A 272 20.39 -25.22 1.85
C ALA A 272 21.38 -24.16 1.33
N PRO A 273 21.17 -22.85 1.57
CA PRO A 273 22.18 -21.84 1.23
C PRO A 273 23.51 -22.08 1.97
N ALA A 274 24.62 -21.64 1.37
CA ALA A 274 25.95 -21.85 1.94
C ALA A 274 26.10 -21.23 3.33
N ASP A 275 25.64 -19.99 3.49
CA ASP A 275 25.70 -19.26 4.76
C ASP A 275 24.84 -19.92 5.84
N TYR A 276 23.67 -20.44 5.45
CA TYR A 276 22.80 -21.20 6.37
C TYR A 276 23.51 -22.45 6.88
N ARG A 277 24.15 -23.24 6.01
CA ARG A 277 24.92 -24.41 6.42
C ARG A 277 26.11 -24.04 7.30
N ALA A 278 26.82 -22.97 6.97
CA ALA A 278 27.97 -22.51 7.75
C ALA A 278 27.58 -22.12 9.18
N LEU A 279 26.45 -21.43 9.34
CA LEU A 279 25.98 -20.95 10.64
C LEU A 279 25.23 -22.02 11.45
N TYR A 280 24.41 -22.85 10.79
CA TYR A 280 23.43 -23.71 11.45
C TYR A 280 23.65 -25.21 11.20
N GLY A 281 24.56 -25.61 10.31
CA GLY A 281 24.82 -27.03 10.00
C GLY A 281 25.29 -27.85 11.21
N ARG A 282 25.95 -27.22 12.19
CA ARG A 282 26.29 -27.89 13.47
C ARG A 282 25.07 -28.38 14.26
N PHE A 283 23.91 -27.78 14.02
CA PHE A 283 22.62 -28.18 14.59
C PHE A 283 21.85 -29.15 13.68
N LYS A 284 22.47 -29.64 12.59
CA LYS A 284 21.82 -30.44 11.55
C LYS A 284 20.59 -29.75 10.94
N ALA A 285 20.62 -28.42 10.90
CA ALA A 285 19.51 -27.59 10.40
C ALA A 285 19.27 -27.77 8.89
N ASP A 286 20.28 -28.24 8.15
CA ASP A 286 20.26 -28.61 6.75
C ASP A 286 20.03 -30.12 6.54
N THR A 287 19.25 -30.75 7.42
CA THR A 287 18.89 -32.18 7.30
C THR A 287 17.38 -32.37 7.36
N THR A 288 16.91 -33.60 7.20
CA THR A 288 15.50 -34.00 7.35
C THR A 288 14.94 -33.91 8.78
N LEU A 289 15.65 -33.24 9.70
CA LEU A 289 15.19 -32.92 11.04
C LEU A 289 14.39 -31.61 11.04
N TRP A 290 13.06 -31.74 11.00
CA TRP A 290 12.11 -30.63 10.94
C TRP A 290 12.31 -29.56 12.01
N ARG A 291 12.51 -29.96 13.27
CA ARG A 291 12.64 -29.06 14.44
C ARG A 291 13.84 -28.10 14.37
N ASN A 292 14.80 -28.36 13.47
CA ASN A 292 16.02 -27.57 13.34
C ASN A 292 16.02 -26.68 12.08
N THR A 293 15.03 -26.79 11.19
CA THR A 293 15.02 -26.03 9.93
C THR A 293 14.81 -24.52 10.14
N ASN A 294 14.23 -24.13 11.27
CA ASN A 294 13.91 -22.74 11.58
C ASN A 294 14.90 -22.08 12.56
N MET A 295 16.13 -22.61 12.64
CA MET A 295 17.22 -22.00 13.41
C MET A 295 17.62 -20.61 12.90
N ALA A 296 17.47 -20.35 11.59
CA ALA A 296 17.70 -19.03 11.02
C ALA A 296 16.46 -18.13 11.21
N ALA A 297 16.70 -16.87 11.60
CA ALA A 297 15.64 -15.87 11.72
C ALA A 297 15.11 -15.37 10.36
N ASP A 298 15.83 -15.65 9.27
CA ASP A 298 15.37 -15.38 7.92
C ASP A 298 14.31 -16.40 7.49
N VAL A 299 13.04 -16.07 7.72
CA VAL A 299 11.88 -16.91 7.38
C VAL A 299 11.91 -17.40 5.92
N PRO A 300 12.25 -16.57 4.90
CA PRO A 300 12.35 -17.07 3.52
C PRO A 300 13.39 -18.18 3.35
N THR A 301 14.57 -18.06 3.96
CA THR A 301 15.60 -19.11 3.92
C THR A 301 15.14 -20.36 4.66
N SER A 302 14.63 -20.23 5.89
CA SER A 302 14.11 -21.35 6.68
C SER A 302 12.98 -22.09 5.95
N SER A 303 12.10 -21.36 5.26
CA SER A 303 11.01 -21.91 4.44
C SER A 303 11.54 -22.69 3.23
N ARG A 304 12.58 -22.21 2.54
CA ARG A 304 13.20 -22.95 1.42
C ARG A 304 13.83 -24.27 1.88
N VAL A 305 14.54 -24.24 3.01
CA VAL A 305 15.14 -25.45 3.60
C VAL A 305 14.04 -26.41 4.02
N LEU A 306 13.00 -25.91 4.70
CA LEU A 306 11.89 -26.73 5.15
C LEU A 306 11.08 -27.35 4.00
N ALA A 307 10.91 -26.63 2.88
CA ALA A 307 10.27 -27.18 1.69
C ALA A 307 11.05 -28.39 1.14
N GLU A 308 12.39 -28.35 1.18
CA GLU A 308 13.22 -29.49 0.81
C GLU A 308 13.14 -30.64 1.82
N VAL A 309 13.03 -30.34 3.11
CA VAL A 309 12.79 -31.35 4.14
C VAL A 309 11.45 -32.04 3.91
N ALA A 310 10.37 -31.27 3.78
CA ALA A 310 9.04 -31.79 3.51
C ALA A 310 8.99 -32.65 2.24
N ALA A 311 9.65 -32.21 1.16
CA ALA A 311 9.71 -32.97 -0.08
C ALA A 311 10.36 -34.36 0.10
N ARG A 312 11.31 -34.50 1.02
CA ARG A 312 12.03 -35.77 1.26
C ARG A 312 11.39 -36.67 2.30
N THR A 313 10.65 -36.10 3.24
CA THR A 313 10.04 -36.86 4.34
C THR A 313 8.57 -37.18 4.07
N THR A 314 7.84 -36.31 3.38
CA THR A 314 6.40 -36.49 3.10
C THR A 314 6.08 -36.63 1.60
N GLY A 315 7.04 -36.31 0.72
CA GLY A 315 6.83 -36.27 -0.72
C GLY A 315 6.11 -35.00 -1.21
N VAL A 316 5.75 -34.08 -0.31
CA VAL A 316 5.03 -32.84 -0.63
C VAL A 316 6.01 -31.70 -0.90
N ARG A 317 5.82 -31.01 -2.03
CA ARG A 317 6.49 -29.74 -2.33
C ARG A 317 5.47 -28.60 -2.19
N PRO A 318 5.47 -27.84 -1.08
CA PRO A 318 4.54 -26.73 -0.91
C PRO A 318 4.83 -25.60 -1.89
N ASP A 319 3.77 -24.96 -2.38
CA ASP A 319 3.83 -23.69 -3.10
C ASP A 319 4.01 -22.52 -2.11
N ALA A 320 3.45 -22.63 -0.90
CA ALA A 320 3.58 -21.64 0.16
C ALA A 320 3.66 -22.29 1.54
N ILE A 321 4.33 -21.61 2.48
CA ILE A 321 4.47 -22.04 3.87
C ILE A 321 3.94 -20.92 4.77
N LEU A 322 2.98 -21.27 5.63
CA LEU A 322 2.39 -20.38 6.62
C LEU A 322 2.92 -20.74 8.00
N TRP A 323 3.64 -19.82 8.63
CA TRP A 323 4.15 -19.98 9.99
C TRP A 323 3.17 -19.30 10.96
N LEU A 324 2.63 -20.06 11.90
CA LEU A 324 1.71 -19.58 12.93
C LEU A 324 2.28 -19.93 14.29
N ASP A 325 2.38 -18.94 15.17
CA ASP A 325 2.74 -19.15 16.56
C ASP A 325 1.51 -19.08 17.47
N VAL A 326 1.69 -19.34 18.76
CA VAL A 326 0.56 -19.39 19.71
C VAL A 326 -0.16 -18.03 19.84
N PRO A 327 0.54 -16.88 19.93
CA PRO A 327 -0.08 -15.56 19.82
C PRO A 327 -0.89 -15.34 18.53
N ALA A 328 -0.40 -15.81 17.37
CA ALA A 328 -1.13 -15.72 16.11
C ALA A 328 -2.42 -16.54 16.14
N ILE A 329 -2.40 -17.75 16.69
CA ILE A 329 -3.62 -18.56 16.88
C ILE A 329 -4.62 -17.84 17.79
N ALA A 330 -4.15 -17.25 18.90
CA ALA A 330 -5.02 -16.47 19.77
C ALA A 330 -5.62 -15.24 19.07
N ALA A 331 -4.88 -14.61 18.13
CA ALA A 331 -5.41 -13.52 17.31
C ALA A 331 -6.50 -14.00 16.34
N VAL A 332 -6.31 -15.17 15.71
CA VAL A 332 -7.34 -15.78 14.86
C VAL A 332 -8.61 -16.05 15.66
N LEU A 333 -8.51 -16.71 16.83
CA LEU A 333 -9.68 -16.99 17.68
C LEU A 333 -10.39 -15.74 18.20
N ARG A 334 -9.66 -14.64 18.44
CA ARG A 334 -10.29 -13.34 18.76
C ARG A 334 -11.16 -12.81 17.62
N ALA A 335 -10.76 -13.06 16.38
CA ALA A 335 -11.50 -12.61 15.20
C ALA A 335 -12.63 -13.57 14.81
N THR A 336 -12.44 -14.88 14.96
CA THR A 336 -13.38 -15.92 14.50
C THR A 336 -14.31 -16.44 15.59
N GLY A 337 -13.98 -16.22 16.85
CA GLY A 337 -14.61 -16.88 18.00
C GLY A 337 -13.88 -18.15 18.43
N PRO A 338 -14.28 -18.76 19.57
CA PRO A 338 -13.66 -19.96 20.12
C PRO A 338 -13.74 -21.17 19.18
N ALA A 339 -12.75 -22.06 19.27
CA ALA A 339 -12.77 -23.33 18.54
C ALA A 339 -13.38 -24.44 19.40
N THR A 340 -14.25 -25.27 18.81
CA THR A 340 -14.77 -26.47 19.46
C THR A 340 -13.78 -27.61 19.35
N LEU A 341 -13.53 -28.29 20.46
CA LEU A 341 -12.61 -29.42 20.57
C LEU A 341 -13.35 -30.75 20.40
N PRO A 342 -12.65 -31.86 20.05
CA PRO A 342 -13.29 -33.17 19.85
C PRO A 342 -14.01 -33.73 21.08
N ASP A 343 -13.62 -33.32 22.28
CA ASP A 343 -14.25 -33.68 23.55
C ASP A 343 -15.49 -32.82 23.87
N GLY A 344 -15.87 -31.91 22.97
CA GLY A 344 -16.96 -30.96 23.14
C GLY A 344 -16.60 -29.73 23.97
N GLY A 345 -15.35 -29.60 24.43
CA GLY A 345 -14.85 -28.40 25.07
C GLY A 345 -14.65 -27.25 24.08
N GLU A 346 -14.48 -26.03 24.59
CA GLU A 346 -14.12 -24.86 23.78
C GLU A 346 -12.68 -24.44 24.09
N LEU A 347 -12.00 -23.95 23.06
CA LEU A 347 -10.70 -23.30 23.16
C LEU A 347 -10.86 -21.84 22.76
N GLY A 348 -10.92 -20.96 23.76
CA GLY A 348 -10.96 -19.51 23.56
C GLY A 348 -9.55 -18.92 23.39
N ALA A 349 -9.49 -17.71 22.84
CA ALA A 349 -8.22 -16.99 22.64
C ALA A 349 -7.42 -16.77 23.95
N GLU A 350 -8.13 -16.56 25.06
CA GLU A 350 -7.53 -16.33 26.39
C GLU A 350 -6.91 -17.63 26.96
N ASP A 351 -7.43 -18.79 26.55
CA ASP A 351 -7.02 -20.10 27.05
C ASP A 351 -5.91 -20.74 26.22
N VAL A 352 -5.75 -20.30 24.96
CA VAL A 352 -4.76 -20.85 24.01
C VAL A 352 -3.33 -20.77 24.54
N ILE A 353 -2.94 -19.59 25.03
CA ILE A 353 -1.58 -19.35 25.54
C ILE A 353 -1.26 -20.24 26.75
N PRO A 354 -2.03 -20.19 27.86
CA PRO A 354 -1.71 -21.01 29.03
C PRO A 354 -1.80 -22.51 28.73
N ARG A 355 -2.73 -22.95 27.87
CA ARG A 355 -2.92 -24.37 27.59
C ARG A 355 -1.85 -24.95 26.67
N LEU A 356 -1.45 -24.22 25.61
CA LEU A 356 -0.47 -24.70 24.63
C LEU A 356 0.99 -24.42 25.03
N LEU A 357 1.27 -23.33 25.77
CA LEU A 357 2.63 -22.96 26.16
C LEU A 357 3.03 -23.42 27.57
N SER A 358 2.08 -23.78 28.44
CA SER A 358 2.36 -24.13 29.84
C SER A 358 1.81 -25.51 30.23
N THR A 359 0.50 -25.73 30.11
CA THR A 359 -0.14 -26.96 30.62
C THR A 359 0.22 -28.21 29.81
N ALA A 360 0.33 -28.10 28.48
CA ALA A 360 0.74 -29.22 27.61
C ALA A 360 2.15 -29.77 27.91
N TYR A 361 3.04 -28.97 28.51
CA TYR A 361 4.37 -29.40 28.95
C TYR A 361 4.38 -29.91 30.41
N ALA A 362 3.39 -29.53 31.21
CA ALA A 362 3.23 -30.04 32.57
C ALA A 362 2.60 -31.45 32.57
N GLU A 363 1.71 -31.73 31.63
CA GLU A 363 1.00 -33.01 31.47
C GLU A 363 1.77 -34.02 30.60
N VAL A 364 3.05 -34.24 30.88
CA VAL A 364 3.79 -35.38 30.32
C VAL A 364 3.45 -36.64 31.15
N PRO A 365 3.03 -37.76 30.52
CA PRO A 365 2.76 -39.02 31.22
C PRO A 365 4.01 -39.55 31.93
N ASP A 366 3.81 -40.18 33.10
CA ASP A 366 4.85 -40.70 33.98
C ASP A 366 5.55 -41.91 33.32
N THR A 367 6.45 -41.61 32.40
CA THR A 367 7.36 -42.54 31.71
C THR A 367 8.78 -42.04 31.92
N ASP A 368 9.77 -42.92 31.85
CA ASP A 368 11.17 -42.58 32.14
C ASP A 368 11.72 -41.44 31.22
N GLU A 369 11.20 -41.31 30.00
CA GLU A 369 11.48 -40.18 29.09
C GLU A 369 10.84 -38.85 29.54
N GLY A 370 9.70 -38.91 30.22
CA GLY A 370 8.99 -37.74 30.74
C GLY A 370 9.66 -37.09 31.95
N GLN A 371 10.37 -37.88 32.76
CA GLN A 371 11.12 -37.37 33.92
C GLN A 371 12.34 -36.53 33.52
N GLY A 372 12.99 -36.85 32.39
CA GLY A 372 14.10 -36.06 31.86
C GLY A 372 13.69 -34.66 31.40
N ARG A 373 12.49 -34.53 30.80
CA ARG A 373 11.95 -33.24 30.35
C ARG A 373 11.46 -32.34 31.49
N ARG A 374 10.96 -32.91 32.60
CA ARG A 374 10.56 -32.15 33.80
C ARG A 374 11.73 -31.47 34.53
N GLN A 375 12.94 -32.01 34.44
CA GLN A 375 14.12 -31.39 35.06
C GLN A 375 14.62 -30.16 34.31
N ILE A 376 14.42 -30.08 32.99
CA ILE A 376 14.88 -28.94 32.17
C ILE A 376 13.98 -27.71 32.37
N GLY A 377 12.67 -27.91 32.63
CA GLY A 377 11.72 -26.81 32.89
C GLY A 377 11.77 -26.20 34.30
N ARG A 378 12.71 -26.62 35.17
CA ARG A 378 12.90 -26.09 36.54
C ARG A 378 14.25 -25.39 36.75
N ALA A 379 15.06 -25.22 35.71
CA ALA A 379 16.33 -24.52 35.77
C ALA A 379 16.20 -23.07 35.25
#